data_AF-A0A7S2G945-F1
#
_entry.id   AF-A0A7S2G945-F1
#
_cell.length_a   1.000
_cell.length_b   1.000
_cell.length_c   1.000
_cell.angle_alpha   90.00
_cell.angle_beta   90.00
_cell.angle_gamma   90.00
#
_symmetry.space_group_name_H-M   'P 1'
#
loop_
_entity.id
_entity.type
_entity.pdbx_description
1 polymer ?
#
loop_
_entity_poly.entity_id
_entity_poly.type
_entity_poly.pdbx_seq_one_letter_code
_entity_poly.pdbx_strand_id
1 'polypeptide(L)'
;DCEGSLYGDRPCNKDPCPVDCQVEEWSDWGECDRTCDGGYRQRTRKIVPAMHGGKPCYEETDEAGTCNRHSCPVVVKKASTSTSTTTTSTTNSSNATTTPKLATKSSSTSPVSRGACLRALGAALGMSLSLRALAAA
;
A
#
# COMPACT_ATOMS: atom_id res chain seq x y z
N ASP A 1 -24.88 -38.11 -52.24
CA ASP A 1 -25.01 -36.87 -51.45
C ASP A 1 -24.08 -36.88 -50.25
N CYS A 2 -23.12 -35.96 -50.21
CA CYS A 2 -22.32 -35.67 -49.03
C CYS A 2 -22.54 -34.19 -48.69
N GLU A 3 -23.75 -33.87 -48.24
CA GLU A 3 -24.12 -32.52 -47.80
C GLU A 3 -24.00 -32.46 -46.27
N GLY A 4 -22.81 -32.18 -45.75
CA GLY A 4 -22.58 -32.11 -44.31
C GLY A 4 -21.40 -31.23 -43.94
N SER A 5 -21.61 -30.33 -42.99
CA SER A 5 -20.54 -29.47 -42.45
C SER A 5 -19.49 -30.33 -41.73
N LEU A 6 -18.26 -30.34 -42.23
CA LEU A 6 -17.12 -31.07 -41.65
C LEU A 6 -16.54 -30.40 -40.39
N TYR A 7 -17.06 -29.24 -40.00
CA TYR A 7 -16.62 -28.50 -38.84
C TYR A 7 -17.82 -28.14 -37.96
N GLY A 8 -17.66 -28.33 -36.65
CA GLY A 8 -18.63 -27.94 -35.65
C GLY A 8 -17.91 -27.40 -34.43
N ASP A 9 -18.25 -26.18 -34.05
CA ASP A 9 -17.84 -25.62 -32.77
C ASP A 9 -18.82 -26.08 -31.67
N ARG A 10 -18.27 -26.56 -30.56
CA ARG A 10 -19.02 -26.76 -29.32
C ARG A 10 -18.35 -25.93 -28.23
N PRO A 11 -19.12 -25.13 -27.48
CA PRO A 11 -18.56 -24.40 -26.35
C PRO A 11 -18.09 -25.39 -25.29
N CYS A 12 -16.83 -25.23 -24.87
CA CYS A 12 -16.25 -25.95 -23.73
C CYS A 12 -16.22 -25.03 -22.49
N ASN A 13 -16.21 -25.64 -21.30
CA ASN A 13 -16.15 -24.97 -19.99
C ASN A 13 -17.26 -23.92 -19.79
N LYS A 14 -18.46 -24.40 -19.45
CA LYS A 14 -19.60 -23.53 -19.09
C LYS A 14 -19.53 -22.99 -17.67
N ASP A 15 -18.62 -23.51 -16.86
CA ASP A 15 -18.47 -23.08 -15.48
C ASP A 15 -17.80 -21.71 -15.42
N PRO A 16 -18.29 -20.81 -14.56
CA PRO A 16 -17.67 -19.51 -14.36
C PRO A 16 -16.25 -19.67 -13.82
N CYS A 17 -15.35 -18.78 -14.25
CA CYS A 17 -13.96 -18.79 -13.80
C CYS A 17 -13.87 -18.47 -12.29
N PRO A 18 -12.89 -19.06 -11.58
CA PRO A 18 -12.61 -18.70 -10.20
C PRO A 18 -12.24 -17.22 -10.11
N VAL A 19 -12.85 -16.51 -9.16
CA VAL A 19 -12.55 -15.11 -8.85
C VAL A 19 -11.99 -15.09 -7.44
N ASP A 20 -10.73 -14.70 -7.33
CA ASP A 20 -10.08 -14.55 -6.03
C ASP A 20 -10.70 -13.38 -5.25
N CYS A 21 -10.58 -13.47 -3.93
CA CYS A 21 -10.94 -12.39 -3.03
C CYS A 21 -10.15 -11.11 -3.36
N GLN A 22 -10.79 -9.96 -3.19
CA GLN A 22 -10.15 -8.65 -3.36
C GLN A 22 -10.31 -7.82 -2.10
N VAL A 23 -9.22 -7.22 -1.63
CA VAL A 23 -9.24 -6.28 -0.50
C VAL A 23 -9.41 -4.87 -1.04
N GLU A 24 -10.39 -4.14 -0.53
CA GLU A 24 -10.61 -2.74 -0.89
C GLU A 24 -9.59 -1.82 -0.21
N GLU A 25 -9.51 -0.58 -0.70
CA GLU A 25 -8.70 0.46 -0.06
C GLU A 25 -9.28 0.80 1.33
N TRP A 26 -8.41 1.28 2.22
CA TRP A 26 -8.83 1.76 3.53
C TRP A 26 -9.81 2.92 3.40
N SER A 27 -10.82 2.92 4.27
CA SER A 27 -11.65 4.08 4.51
C SER A 27 -10.79 5.24 5.01
N ASP A 28 -11.35 6.45 4.91
CA ASP A 28 -10.82 7.57 5.65
C ASP A 28 -10.77 7.26 7.15
N TRP A 29 -9.83 7.91 7.82
CA TRP A 29 -9.75 7.86 9.27
C TRP A 29 -10.99 8.49 9.89
N GLY A 30 -11.59 7.79 10.85
CA GLY A 30 -12.62 8.35 11.71
C GLY A 30 -12.11 9.51 12.57
N GLU A 31 -13.05 10.15 13.24
CA GLU A 31 -12.74 11.23 14.17
C GLU A 31 -11.86 10.72 15.32
N CYS A 32 -11.03 11.63 15.85
CA CYS A 32 -10.24 11.33 17.03
C CYS A 32 -11.14 11.39 18.27
N ASP A 33 -11.04 10.39 19.14
CA ASP A 33 -11.78 10.34 20.40
C ASP A 33 -11.49 11.52 21.35
N ARG A 34 -10.31 12.13 21.21
CA ARG A 34 -9.83 13.25 22.02
C ARG A 34 -9.34 14.36 21.14
N THR A 35 -9.65 15.57 21.53
CA THR A 35 -9.19 16.76 20.81
C THR A 35 -7.75 17.13 21.17
N CYS A 36 -7.20 16.69 22.31
CA CYS A 36 -5.86 17.01 22.81
C CYS A 36 -5.36 15.96 23.81
N ASP A 37 -4.09 16.06 24.23
CA ASP A 37 -3.34 15.13 25.09
C ASP A 37 -3.23 13.69 24.56
N GLY A 38 -3.41 13.51 23.24
CA GLY A 38 -3.35 12.23 22.58
C GLY A 38 -4.66 11.46 22.66
N GLY A 39 -5.08 10.95 21.52
CA GLY A 39 -6.27 10.13 21.33
C GLY A 39 -6.07 9.01 20.33
N TYR A 40 -7.14 8.27 20.08
CA TYR A 40 -7.24 7.20 19.11
C TYR A 40 -8.31 7.51 18.07
N ARG A 41 -8.04 7.04 16.86
CA ARG A 41 -8.97 7.04 15.73
C ARG A 41 -8.93 5.68 15.08
N GLN A 42 -10.00 5.33 14.39
CA GLN A 42 -10.14 4.05 13.72
C GLN A 42 -10.41 4.25 12.24
N ARG A 43 -9.99 3.29 11.43
CA ARG A 43 -10.41 3.17 10.03
C ARG A 43 -10.71 1.71 9.71
N THR A 44 -11.49 1.49 8.65
CA THR A 44 -11.90 0.15 8.26
C THR A 44 -11.66 -0.05 6.76
N ARG A 45 -11.51 -1.29 6.33
CA ARG A 45 -11.51 -1.67 4.91
C ARG A 45 -12.42 -2.86 4.69
N LYS A 46 -12.88 -3.06 3.46
CA LYS A 46 -13.76 -4.17 3.11
C LYS A 46 -13.01 -5.22 2.33
N ILE A 47 -13.52 -6.44 2.40
CA ILE A 47 -13.04 -7.57 1.62
C ILE A 47 -14.19 -8.03 0.72
N VAL A 48 -13.96 -7.98 -0.59
CA VAL A 48 -14.82 -8.61 -1.59
C VAL A 48 -14.51 -10.11 -1.56
N PRO A 49 -15.49 -10.97 -1.27
CA PRO A 49 -15.27 -12.39 -1.09
C PRO A 49 -14.89 -13.07 -2.40
N ALA A 50 -14.18 -14.19 -2.30
CA ALA A 50 -13.88 -15.04 -3.45
C ALA A 50 -15.16 -15.70 -4.00
N MET A 51 -15.21 -15.90 -5.31
CA MET A 51 -16.30 -16.58 -6.01
C MET A 51 -15.79 -17.76 -6.84
N HIS A 52 -16.67 -18.71 -7.14
CA HIS A 52 -16.41 -19.83 -8.05
C HIS A 52 -15.15 -20.65 -7.71
N GLY A 53 -14.84 -20.79 -6.41
CA GLY A 53 -13.66 -21.53 -5.95
C GLY A 53 -12.36 -20.74 -5.95
N GLY A 54 -12.42 -19.40 -6.09
CA GLY A 54 -11.26 -18.53 -5.91
C GLY A 54 -10.72 -18.54 -4.47
N LYS A 55 -9.52 -17.97 -4.31
CA LYS A 55 -8.78 -17.94 -3.04
C LYS A 55 -9.34 -16.89 -2.09
N PRO A 56 -9.57 -17.22 -0.80
CA PRO A 56 -9.94 -16.23 0.21
C PRO A 56 -8.74 -15.36 0.63
N CYS A 57 -8.99 -14.14 1.09
CA CYS A 57 -7.98 -13.31 1.76
C CYS A 57 -8.13 -13.42 3.28
N TYR A 58 -7.01 -13.37 3.99
CA TYR A 58 -6.95 -13.38 5.46
C TYR A 58 -6.30 -12.10 5.94
N GLU A 59 -7.04 -11.01 5.82
CA GLU A 59 -6.56 -9.65 5.98
C GLU A 59 -7.40 -8.95 7.06
N GLU A 60 -6.77 -8.13 7.89
CA GLU A 60 -7.48 -7.42 8.96
C GLU A 60 -8.31 -6.28 8.38
N THR A 61 -9.55 -6.11 8.83
CA THR A 61 -10.48 -5.11 8.30
C THR A 61 -10.52 -3.82 9.11
N ASP A 62 -9.84 -3.78 10.24
CA ASP A 62 -9.92 -2.71 11.22
C ASP A 62 -8.51 -2.26 11.61
N GLU A 63 -8.29 -0.95 11.70
CA GLU A 63 -7.01 -0.40 12.11
C GLU A 63 -7.22 0.77 13.06
N ALA A 64 -6.43 0.80 14.14
CA ALA A 64 -6.39 1.89 15.09
C ALA A 64 -5.11 2.72 14.94
N GLY A 65 -5.24 4.04 14.94
CA GLY A 65 -4.15 4.99 14.87
C GLY A 65 -4.22 6.01 16.01
N THR A 66 -3.08 6.59 16.36
CA THR A 66 -3.03 7.70 17.34
C THR A 66 -3.25 9.05 16.67
N CYS A 67 -3.85 10.00 17.38
CA CYS A 67 -4.17 11.33 16.89
C CYS A 67 -4.07 12.40 17.99
N ASN A 68 -4.11 13.67 17.60
CA ASN A 68 -4.21 14.83 18.51
C ASN A 68 -3.23 14.84 19.69
N ARG A 69 -1.94 14.62 19.40
CA ARG A 69 -0.85 14.56 20.39
C ARG A 69 -0.43 15.92 20.99
N HIS A 70 -1.15 17.00 20.66
CA HIS A 70 -0.87 18.32 21.20
C HIS A 70 -1.49 18.47 22.58
N SER A 71 -0.87 19.28 23.44
CA SER A 71 -1.33 19.43 24.82
C SER A 71 -2.66 20.17 24.94
N CYS A 72 -3.49 19.77 25.89
CA CYS A 72 -4.73 20.48 26.19
C CYS A 72 -4.46 21.85 26.88
N PRO A 73 -5.29 22.88 26.62
CA PRO A 73 -5.20 24.13 27.35
C PRO A 73 -5.59 23.91 28.83
N VAL A 74 -4.69 24.29 29.74
CA VAL A 74 -4.95 24.17 31.19
C VAL A 74 -5.96 25.22 31.63
N VAL A 75 -7.22 24.81 31.81
CA VAL A 75 -8.23 25.63 32.49
C VAL A 75 -7.98 25.61 33.99
N VAL A 76 -7.07 26.46 34.45
CA VAL A 76 -6.97 26.73 35.90
C VAL A 76 -8.27 27.40 36.34
N LYS A 77 -9.10 26.68 37.10
CA LYS A 77 -10.22 27.28 37.83
C LYS A 77 -9.64 28.22 38.87
N LYS A 78 -9.34 29.47 38.50
CA LYS A 78 -8.95 30.50 39.45
C LYS A 78 -10.14 30.75 40.39
N ALA A 79 -9.93 30.55 41.69
CA ALA A 79 -10.77 31.22 42.68
C ALA A 79 -10.65 32.74 42.42
N SER A 80 -11.80 33.38 42.27
CA SER A 80 -12.08 34.80 42.02
C SER A 80 -10.90 35.77 42.18
N THR A 81 -10.43 36.35 41.07
CA THR A 81 -10.12 37.79 40.98
C THR A 81 -10.18 38.17 39.50
N SER A 82 -11.10 39.07 39.16
CA SER A 82 -11.33 39.66 37.85
C SER A 82 -10.07 40.32 37.30
N THR A 83 -9.51 39.77 36.23
CA THR A 83 -8.73 40.54 35.26
C THR A 83 -8.95 39.90 33.90
N SER A 84 -9.77 40.57 33.11
CA SER A 84 -10.06 40.28 31.72
C SER A 84 -8.82 40.61 30.88
N THR A 85 -7.81 39.75 30.89
CA THR A 85 -6.75 39.84 29.89
C THR A 85 -7.20 39.04 28.68
N THR A 86 -7.77 39.75 27.72
CA THR A 86 -7.98 39.28 26.35
C THR A 86 -6.61 38.98 25.75
N THR A 87 -6.12 37.75 25.95
CA THR A 87 -5.01 37.23 25.16
C THR A 87 -5.62 36.68 23.88
N THR A 88 -5.48 37.45 22.80
CA THR A 88 -5.78 37.04 21.43
C THR A 88 -5.20 35.66 21.17
N SER A 89 -6.07 34.66 21.03
CA SER A 89 -5.73 33.33 20.53
C SER A 89 -5.30 33.47 19.07
N THR A 90 -4.00 33.66 18.83
CA THR A 90 -3.44 33.46 17.49
C THR A 90 -3.56 31.97 17.17
N THR A 91 -4.50 31.67 16.27
CA THR A 91 -4.70 30.38 15.62
C THR A 91 -3.40 29.93 14.96
N ASN A 92 -2.61 29.10 15.63
CA ASN A 92 -1.63 28.27 14.96
C ASN A 92 -2.35 27.03 14.45
N SER A 93 -2.93 27.22 13.27
CA SER A 93 -3.42 26.16 12.41
C SER A 93 -2.26 25.20 12.13
N SER A 94 -2.36 23.99 12.65
CA SER A 94 -1.70 22.81 12.07
C SER A 94 -2.74 21.72 11.89
N ASN A 95 -3.93 22.10 11.43
CA ASN A 95 -4.65 21.22 10.53
C ASN A 95 -3.92 21.33 9.20
N ALA A 96 -3.05 20.34 8.93
CA ALA A 96 -2.71 20.03 7.56
C ALA A 96 -3.99 19.52 6.89
N THR A 97 -4.80 20.46 6.41
CA THR A 97 -5.80 20.22 5.37
C THR A 97 -5.02 19.83 4.12
N THR A 98 -4.64 18.56 4.02
CA THR A 98 -4.30 17.97 2.74
C THR A 98 -5.61 17.79 2.01
N THR A 99 -5.99 18.82 1.23
CA THR A 99 -6.92 18.68 0.11
C THR A 99 -6.66 17.36 -0.63
N PRO A 100 -7.68 16.61 -1.07
CA PRO A 100 -7.47 15.57 -2.06
C PRO A 100 -7.04 16.28 -3.35
N LYS A 101 -5.72 16.40 -3.55
CA LYS A 101 -5.16 16.57 -4.89
C LYS A 101 -5.63 15.33 -5.63
N LEU A 102 -6.40 15.53 -6.70
CA LEU A 102 -6.66 14.52 -7.71
C LEU A 102 -5.30 14.04 -8.23
N ALA A 103 -4.76 13.02 -7.57
CA ALA A 103 -3.65 12.25 -8.06
C ALA A 103 -4.26 11.32 -9.09
N THR A 104 -4.29 11.77 -10.34
CA THR A 104 -4.08 10.88 -11.47
C THR A 104 -2.86 10.05 -11.11
N LYS A 105 -3.07 8.82 -10.62
CA LYS A 105 -2.02 7.82 -10.55
C LYS A 105 -1.63 7.59 -12.00
N SER A 106 -0.57 8.28 -12.43
CA SER A 106 0.18 7.91 -13.61
C SER A 106 0.54 6.45 -13.42
N SER A 107 -0.13 5.61 -14.21
CA SER A 107 0.22 4.23 -14.45
C SER A 107 1.71 4.17 -14.77
N SER A 108 2.52 3.81 -13.78
CA SER A 108 3.84 3.24 -14.06
C SER A 108 3.61 1.84 -14.58
N THR A 109 3.17 1.73 -15.82
CA THR A 109 3.44 0.55 -16.63
C THR A 109 4.95 0.48 -16.76
N SER A 110 5.56 -0.36 -15.93
CA SER A 110 6.93 -0.82 -16.13
C SER A 110 7.07 -1.24 -17.60
N PRO A 111 8.02 -0.67 -18.36
CA PRO A 111 8.32 -1.23 -19.66
C PRO A 111 8.97 -2.60 -19.40
N VAL A 112 8.25 -3.64 -19.82
CA VAL A 112 8.81 -4.97 -20.07
C VAL A 112 10.02 -4.76 -20.98
N SER A 113 11.21 -4.87 -20.40
CA SER A 113 12.48 -4.75 -21.12
C SER A 113 12.57 -5.93 -22.09
N ARG A 114 12.27 -5.64 -23.36
CA ARG A 114 12.48 -6.52 -24.49
C ARG A 114 13.99 -6.75 -24.65
N GLY A 115 14.36 -8.01 -24.81
CA GLY A 115 15.74 -8.47 -24.84
C GLY A 115 16.62 -7.77 -25.88
N ALA A 116 17.89 -7.63 -25.51
CA ALA A 116 18.99 -7.44 -26.43
C ALA A 116 19.84 -8.72 -26.41
N CYS A 117 19.75 -9.48 -27.50
CA CYS A 117 20.67 -10.56 -27.81
C CYS A 117 21.88 -9.93 -28.53
N LEU A 118 23.02 -9.83 -27.85
CA LEU A 118 24.28 -9.44 -28.48
C LEU A 118 25.37 -10.44 -28.08
N ARG A 119 25.79 -11.17 -29.11
CA ARG A 119 26.89 -12.13 -29.13
C ARG A 119 28.22 -11.43 -28.87
N ALA A 120 29.08 -12.04 -28.05
CA ALA A 120 30.52 -11.84 -28.14
C ALA A 120 31.23 -13.19 -27.98
N LEU A 121 31.70 -13.70 -29.12
CA LEU A 121 32.73 -14.72 -29.25
C LEU A 121 34.06 -14.12 -28.77
N GLY A 122 34.89 -14.88 -28.05
CA GLY A 122 36.24 -14.44 -27.74
C GLY A 122 36.99 -15.39 -26.80
N ALA A 123 37.61 -16.41 -27.38
CA ALA A 123 38.56 -17.29 -26.71
C ALA A 123 39.82 -16.54 -26.26
N ALA A 124 40.39 -16.92 -25.11
CA ALA A 124 41.81 -16.76 -24.82
C ALA A 124 42.28 -17.90 -23.90
N LEU A 125 42.98 -18.85 -24.52
CA LEU A 125 43.89 -19.80 -23.88
C LEU A 125 45.11 -19.05 -23.33
N GLY A 126 45.75 -19.57 -22.27
CA GLY A 126 47.21 -19.45 -22.13
C GLY A 126 47.75 -18.95 -20.79
N MET A 127 48.11 -19.91 -19.93
CA MET A 127 49.39 -20.04 -19.22
C MET A 127 49.99 -18.85 -18.45
N SER A 128 50.19 -19.05 -17.14
CA SER A 128 51.55 -18.97 -16.54
C SER A 128 51.58 -19.54 -15.13
N LEU A 129 52.29 -20.67 -15.00
CA LEU A 129 52.88 -21.19 -13.75
C LEU A 129 53.71 -20.12 -13.05
N SER A 130 53.64 -20.03 -11.72
CA SER A 130 54.87 -19.90 -10.91
C SER A 130 54.68 -20.34 -9.46
N LEU A 131 55.79 -20.90 -8.98
CA LEU A 131 56.02 -21.81 -7.86
C LEU A 131 56.14 -21.12 -6.48
N ARG A 132 55.99 -21.98 -5.44
CA ARG A 132 56.69 -22.02 -4.14
C ARG A 132 56.33 -21.00 -3.04
N ALA A 133 55.93 -21.54 -1.87
CA ALA A 133 56.78 -21.73 -0.68
C ALA A 133 55.93 -22.40 0.43
N LEU A 134 56.21 -23.65 0.82
CA LEU A 134 57.06 -24.09 1.94
C LEU A 134 56.63 -23.62 3.35
N ALA A 135 56.41 -24.64 4.21
CA ALA A 135 56.59 -24.67 5.67
C ALA A 135 55.56 -23.87 6.50
N ALA A 136 55.14 -24.29 7.70
CA ALA A 136 55.66 -25.28 8.62
C ALA A 136 54.57 -25.71 9.63
N ALA A 137 54.83 -26.87 10.25
CA ALA A 137 54.49 -27.30 11.61
C ALA A 137 53.04 -27.61 11.96
#